data_AF-A0A2E1SIB6-F1
#
_entry.id   AF-A0A2E1SIB6-F1
#
_cell.length_a   1.000
_cell.length_b   1.000
_cell.length_c   1.000
_cell.angle_alpha   90.00
_cell.angle_beta   90.00
_cell.angle_gamma   90.00
#
_symmetry.space_group_name_H-M   'P 1'
#
loop_
_entity.id
_entity.type
_entity.pdbx_description
1 polymer ?
#
loop_
_entity_poly.entity_id
_entity_poly.type
_entity_poly.pdbx_seq_one_letter_code
_entity_poly.pdbx_strand_id
1 'polypeptide(L)'
;TIPDERYESYSRSCDWIQKHIFPGGHLPSPSAICEHLASAGEAAVIKMEAFGHDYAETLRRWSASFNAAKSTVDALGFDEAFRRKWNYYLSYCEAGFDADLIDVQHVVIEKN
;
A
#
# COMPACT_ATOMS: atom_id res chain seq x y z
N THR A 1 1.33 2.79 -5.40
CA THR A 1 0.52 3.68 -6.22
C THR A 1 -0.83 3.05 -6.48
N ILE A 2 -1.80 3.84 -6.90
CA ILE A 2 -3.07 3.36 -7.46
C ILE A 2 -3.07 3.67 -8.97
N PRO A 3 -3.71 2.85 -9.83
CA PRO A 3 -3.83 3.15 -11.26
C PRO A 3 -4.44 4.53 -11.51
N ASP A 4 -3.94 5.24 -12.52
CA ASP A 4 -4.35 6.60 -12.86
C ASP A 4 -5.86 6.72 -13.10
N GLU A 5 -6.46 5.73 -13.77
CA GLU A 5 -7.90 5.67 -14.05
C GLU A 5 -8.79 5.69 -12.80
N ARG A 6 -8.28 5.24 -11.65
CA ARG A 6 -9.02 5.24 -10.39
C ARG A 6 -8.64 6.37 -9.46
N TYR A 7 -7.56 7.09 -9.74
CA TYR A 7 -6.93 8.02 -8.80
C TYR A 7 -7.88 9.12 -8.33
N GLU A 8 -8.62 9.76 -9.24
CA GLU A 8 -9.53 10.86 -8.88
C GLU A 8 -10.59 10.38 -7.88
N SER A 9 -11.24 9.25 -8.18
CA SER A 9 -12.26 8.67 -7.31
C SER A 9 -11.70 8.26 -5.95
N TYR A 10 -10.53 7.60 -5.95
CA TYR A 10 -9.83 7.18 -4.74
C TYR A 10 -9.45 8.35 -3.85
N SER A 11 -8.85 9.41 -4.42
CA SER A 11 -8.35 10.58 -3.69
C SER A 11 -9.43 11.36 -2.94
N ARG A 12 -10.70 11.16 -3.30
CA ARG A 12 -11.86 11.81 -2.68
C ARG A 12 -12.68 10.86 -1.80
N SER A 13 -12.19 9.64 -1.58
CA SER A 13 -12.88 8.61 -0.83
C SER A 13 -12.12 8.25 0.46
N CYS A 14 -12.83 7.65 1.41
CA CYS A 14 -12.22 7.04 2.60
C CYS A 14 -12.56 5.56 2.62
N ASP A 15 -11.56 4.72 2.35
CA ASP A 15 -11.74 3.27 2.35
C ASP A 15 -11.55 2.66 3.75
N TRP A 16 -11.73 1.35 3.84
CA TRP A 16 -11.58 0.62 5.10
C TRP A 16 -10.15 0.71 5.67
N ILE A 17 -9.13 0.69 4.80
CA ILE A 17 -7.72 0.74 5.18
C ILE A 17 -7.39 2.09 5.79
N GLN A 18 -7.81 3.19 5.15
CA GLN A 18 -7.64 4.54 5.67
C GLN A 18 -8.38 4.72 6.99
N LYS A 19 -9.60 4.19 7.12
CA LYS A 19 -10.37 4.32 8.36
C LYS A 19 -9.76 3.56 9.55
N HIS A 20 -9.19 2.38 9.32
CA HIS A 20 -8.88 1.44 10.40
C HIS A 20 -7.40 1.10 10.60
N ILE A 21 -6.56 1.24 9.57
CA ILE A 21 -5.15 0.84 9.60
C ILE A 21 -4.24 2.06 9.44
N PHE A 22 -4.48 2.89 8.42
CA PHE A 22 -3.66 4.07 8.11
C PHE A 22 -4.49 5.36 7.93
N PRO A 23 -5.00 5.97 9.03
CA PRO A 23 -5.71 7.25 8.98
C PRO A 23 -4.89 8.34 8.28
N GLY A 24 -5.48 8.93 7.23
CA GLY A 24 -4.81 9.94 6.39
C GLY A 24 -3.83 9.38 5.35
N GLY A 25 -3.69 8.05 5.26
CA GLY A 25 -2.88 7.41 4.23
C GLY A 25 -3.40 7.69 2.83
N HIS A 26 -2.49 7.90 1.87
CA HIS A 26 -2.83 8.24 0.49
C HIS A 26 -1.88 7.54 -0.48
N LEU A 27 -2.44 6.89 -1.50
CA LEU A 27 -1.71 6.32 -2.62
C LEU A 27 -1.77 7.28 -3.81
N PRO A 28 -0.67 7.98 -4.15
CA PRO A 28 -0.64 8.73 -5.40
C PRO A 28 -0.66 7.76 -6.60
N SER A 29 -1.10 8.27 -7.75
CA SER A 29 -0.94 7.55 -9.02
C SER A 29 0.43 7.86 -9.66
N PRO A 30 0.90 7.04 -10.61
CA PRO A 30 2.14 7.32 -11.34
C PRO A 30 2.13 8.69 -12.02
N SER A 31 1.04 9.07 -12.70
CA SER A 31 0.98 10.36 -13.37
C SER A 31 0.96 11.52 -12.38
N ALA A 32 0.26 11.38 -11.25
CA ALA A 32 0.25 12.40 -10.21
C ALA A 32 1.65 12.66 -9.63
N ILE A 33 2.48 11.62 -9.47
CA ILE A 33 3.89 11.76 -9.06
C ILE A 33 4.67 12.57 -10.11
N CYS A 34 4.59 12.16 -11.37
CA CYS A 34 5.31 12.80 -12.48
C CYS A 34 4.92 14.27 -12.66
N GLU A 35 3.62 14.57 -12.65
CA GLU A 35 3.08 15.93 -12.81
C GLU A 35 3.53 16.85 -11.67
N HIS A 36 3.50 16.36 -10.42
CA HIS A 36 3.98 17.14 -9.29
C HIS A 36 5.47 17.48 -9.43
N LEU A 37 6.31 16.49 -9.76
CA LEU A 37 7.74 16.72 -9.93
C LEU A 37 8.05 17.68 -11.08
N ALA A 38 7.36 17.52 -12.22
CA ALA A 38 7.50 18.43 -13.36
C ALA A 38 7.09 19.87 -13.01
N SER A 39 5.98 20.05 -12.28
CA SER A 39 5.50 21.39 -11.90
C SER A 39 6.41 22.10 -10.89
N ALA A 40 7.14 21.35 -10.07
CA ALA A 40 8.14 21.90 -9.15
C ALA A 40 9.38 22.44 -9.89
N GLY A 41 9.66 21.97 -11.12
CA GLY A 41 10.75 22.47 -11.97
C GLY A 41 12.17 22.06 -11.54
N GLU A 42 12.34 21.46 -10.36
CA GLU A 42 13.64 21.14 -9.80
C GLU A 42 14.15 19.73 -10.13
N ALA A 43 13.30 18.84 -10.65
CA ALA A 43 13.67 17.45 -10.88
C ALA A 43 12.83 16.75 -11.96
N ALA A 44 13.39 15.68 -12.52
CA ALA A 44 12.73 14.81 -13.49
C ALA A 44 12.74 13.34 -13.02
N VAL A 45 11.67 12.61 -13.32
CA VAL A 45 11.62 11.16 -13.13
C VAL A 45 12.38 10.49 -14.28
N ILE A 46 13.44 9.76 -13.95
CA ILE A 46 14.28 9.06 -14.94
C ILE A 46 13.86 7.59 -15.09
N LYS A 47 13.36 6.98 -14.02
CA LYS A 47 12.89 5.60 -14.04
C LYS A 47 11.78 5.39 -13.02
N MET A 48 10.78 4.61 -13.40
CA MET A 48 9.81 4.01 -12.49
C MET A 48 9.79 2.50 -12.72
N GLU A 49 9.92 1.74 -11.64
CA GLU A 49 9.91 0.28 -11.68
C GLU A 49 8.84 -0.24 -10.71
N ALA A 50 7.86 -0.92 -11.30
CA ALA A 50 6.77 -1.59 -10.61
C ALA A 50 7.24 -2.94 -10.04
N PHE A 51 6.87 -3.26 -8.80
CA PHE A 51 7.16 -4.57 -8.19
C PHE A 51 6.08 -5.01 -7.18
N GLY A 52 4.82 -4.66 -7.43
CA GLY A 52 3.69 -4.94 -6.54
C GLY A 52 3.53 -6.41 -6.15
N HIS A 53 3.76 -7.36 -7.08
CA HIS A 53 3.66 -8.79 -6.77
C HIS A 53 4.65 -9.27 -5.71
N ASP A 54 5.85 -8.68 -5.62
CA ASP A 54 6.79 -9.00 -4.54
C ASP A 54 6.24 -8.54 -3.19
N TYR A 55 5.42 -7.50 -3.18
CA TYR A 55 4.77 -7.02 -1.97
C TYR A 55 3.54 -7.84 -1.61
N ALA A 56 2.84 -8.42 -2.58
CA ALA A 56 1.85 -9.47 -2.32
C ALA A 56 2.49 -10.67 -1.60
N GLU A 57 3.63 -11.16 -2.10
CA GLU A 57 4.39 -12.24 -1.45
C GLU A 57 4.89 -11.84 -0.05
N THR A 58 5.29 -10.59 0.14
CA THR A 58 5.66 -10.05 1.45
C THR A 58 4.49 -10.14 2.43
N LEU A 59 3.28 -9.73 2.01
CA LEU A 59 2.07 -9.78 2.83
C LEU A 59 1.65 -11.21 3.16
N ARG A 60 1.80 -12.16 2.22
CA ARG A 60 1.62 -13.60 2.49
C ARG A 60 2.51 -14.09 3.61
N ARG A 61 3.80 -13.76 3.57
CA ARG A 61 4.76 -14.15 4.62
C ARG A 61 4.44 -13.52 5.96
N TRP A 62 4.02 -12.25 5.96
CA TRP A 62 3.58 -11.57 7.17
C TRP A 62 2.32 -12.21 7.76
N SER A 63 1.34 -12.56 6.93
CA SER A 63 0.12 -13.25 7.35
C SER A 63 0.43 -14.61 7.98
N ALA A 64 1.27 -15.42 7.31
CA ALA A 64 1.70 -16.71 7.85
C ALA A 64 2.41 -16.56 9.20
N SER A 65 3.35 -15.61 9.31
CA SER A 65 4.12 -15.36 10.53
C SER A 65 3.25 -14.83 11.66
N PHE A 66 2.33 -13.90 11.37
CA PHE A 66 1.41 -13.34 12.35
C PHE A 66 0.50 -14.41 12.96
N ASN A 67 -0.05 -15.30 12.12
CA ASN A 67 -0.92 -16.36 12.58
C ASN A 67 -0.16 -17.48 13.33
N ALA A 68 1.08 -17.78 12.93
CA ALA A 68 1.95 -18.68 13.67
C ALA A 68 2.30 -18.13 15.07
N ALA A 69 2.40 -16.81 15.21
CA ALA A 69 2.70 -16.12 16.47
C ALA A 69 1.45 -15.81 17.33
N LYS A 70 0.31 -16.46 17.07
CA LYS A 70 -0.96 -16.16 17.75
C LYS A 70 -0.85 -16.08 19.27
N SER A 71 -0.22 -17.06 19.92
CA SER A 71 -0.08 -17.06 21.39
C SER A 71 0.69 -15.85 21.91
N THR A 72 1.73 -15.42 21.19
CA THR A 72 2.48 -14.20 21.50
C THR A 72 1.61 -12.95 21.32
N VAL A 73 0.84 -12.87 20.24
CA VAL A 73 -0.10 -11.76 19.99
C VAL A 73 -1.15 -11.68 21.10
N ASP A 74 -1.69 -12.82 21.53
CA ASP A 74 -2.65 -12.89 22.64
C ASP A 74 -2.00 -12.45 23.97
N ALA A 75 -0.77 -12.87 24.24
CA ALA A 75 -0.02 -12.50 25.46
C ALA A 75 0.32 -11.00 25.52
N LEU A 76 0.42 -10.33 24.37
CA LEU A 76 0.57 -8.87 24.26
C LEU A 76 -0.74 -8.11 24.57
N GLY A 77 -1.85 -8.81 24.82
CA GLY A 77 -3.15 -8.22 25.14
C GLY A 77 -4.02 -7.91 23.93
N PHE A 78 -3.63 -8.36 22.73
CA PHE A 78 -4.44 -8.20 21.54
C PHE A 78 -5.53 -9.27 21.47
N ASP A 79 -6.78 -8.82 21.41
CA ASP A 79 -7.95 -9.68 21.41
C ASP A 79 -8.26 -10.28 20.03
N GLU A 80 -9.31 -11.10 19.98
CA GLU A 80 -9.74 -11.72 18.73
C GLU A 80 -10.19 -10.70 17.68
N ALA A 81 -10.83 -9.61 18.11
CA ALA A 81 -11.27 -8.56 17.22
C ALA A 81 -10.08 -7.89 16.52
N PHE A 82 -9.00 -7.62 17.24
CA PHE A 82 -7.74 -7.15 16.68
C PHE A 82 -7.17 -8.15 15.68
N ARG A 83 -7.04 -9.43 16.05
CA ARG A 83 -6.47 -10.45 15.14
C ARG A 83 -7.28 -10.60 13.85
N ARG A 84 -8.60 -10.55 13.94
CA ARG A 84 -9.48 -10.59 12.75
C ARG A 84 -9.29 -9.37 11.87
N LYS A 85 -9.20 -8.18 12.47
CA LYS A 85 -8.91 -6.94 11.74
C LYS A 85 -7.55 -7.00 11.03
N TRP A 86 -6.53 -7.49 11.73
CA TRP A 86 -5.17 -7.57 11.19
C TRP A 86 -5.06 -8.59 10.05
N ASN A 87 -5.70 -9.75 10.19
CA ASN A 87 -5.81 -10.73 9.11
C ASN A 87 -6.56 -10.16 7.90
N TYR A 88 -7.68 -9.44 8.12
CA TYR A 88 -8.38 -8.78 7.03
C TYR A 88 -7.49 -7.77 6.32
N TYR A 89 -6.75 -6.93 7.05
CA TYR A 89 -5.78 -5.99 6.48
C TYR A 89 -4.76 -6.70 5.58
N LEU A 90 -4.07 -7.72 6.11
CA LEU A 90 -3.00 -8.41 5.39
C LEU A 90 -3.54 -9.06 4.11
N SER A 91 -4.64 -9.80 4.20
CA SER A 91 -5.25 -10.47 3.04
C SER A 91 -5.88 -9.51 2.03
N TYR A 92 -6.50 -8.41 2.49
CA TYR A 92 -7.07 -7.40 1.61
C TYR A 92 -5.98 -6.71 0.79
N CYS A 93 -4.88 -6.32 1.43
CA CYS A 93 -3.75 -5.71 0.73
C CYS A 93 -3.04 -6.71 -0.19
N GLU A 94 -2.84 -7.96 0.25
CA GLU A 94 -2.26 -9.02 -0.57
C GLU A 94 -3.02 -9.19 -1.87
N ALA A 95 -4.35 -9.36 -1.78
CA ALA A 95 -5.21 -9.47 -2.94
C ALA A 95 -5.19 -8.21 -3.81
N GLY A 96 -5.07 -7.03 -3.20
CA GLY A 96 -4.93 -5.76 -3.90
C GLY A 96 -3.68 -5.70 -4.78
N PHE A 97 -2.54 -6.19 -4.28
CA PHE A 97 -1.31 -6.28 -5.07
C PHE A 97 -1.34 -7.41 -6.09
N ASP A 98 -1.84 -8.59 -5.75
CA ASP A 98 -1.92 -9.74 -6.67
C ASP A 98 -2.87 -9.50 -7.85
N ALA A 99 -3.88 -8.66 -7.68
CA ALA A 99 -4.85 -8.31 -8.71
C ALA A 99 -4.54 -6.99 -9.43
N ASP A 100 -3.31 -6.46 -9.31
CA ASP A 100 -2.87 -5.20 -9.93
C ASP A 100 -3.75 -3.99 -9.56
N LEU A 101 -4.42 -4.06 -8.39
CA LEU A 101 -5.29 -2.97 -7.95
C LEU A 101 -4.51 -1.82 -7.31
N ILE A 102 -3.35 -2.15 -6.75
CA ILE A 102 -2.37 -1.22 -6.19
C ILE A 102 -0.98 -1.77 -6.48
N ASP A 103 0.02 -0.92 -6.41
CA ASP A 103 1.38 -1.29 -6.79
C ASP A 103 2.44 -0.62 -5.89
N VAL A 104 3.67 -1.11 -5.94
CA VAL A 104 4.84 -0.48 -5.34
C VAL A 104 5.75 -0.02 -6.46
N GLN A 105 6.24 1.21 -6.34
CA GLN A 105 7.04 1.85 -7.38
C GLN A 105 8.39 2.29 -6.79
N HIS A 106 9.48 1.84 -7.38
CA HIS A 106 10.79 2.46 -7.19
C HIS A 106 10.94 3.58 -8.22
N VAL A 107 11.01 4.81 -7.73
CA VAL A 107 11.11 6.02 -8.55
C VAL A 107 12.52 6.59 -8.44
N VAL A 108 13.25 6.63 -9.55
CA VAL A 108 14.53 7.32 -9.64
C VAL A 108 14.28 8.72 -10.15
N ILE A 109 14.71 9.69 -9.38
CA ILE A 109 14.54 11.12 -9.65
C ILE A 109 15.93 11.74 -9.81
N GLU A 110 16.11 12.55 -10.84
CA GLU A 110 17.33 13.34 -11.08
C GLU A 110 17.01 14.82 -10.94
N LYS A 111 17.90 15.55 -10.27
CA LYS A 111 17.79 17.00 -10.15
C LYS A 111 18.27 17.64 -11.46
N ASN A 112 17.50 18.60 -11.97
CA ASN A 112 17.87 19.37 -13.17
C ASN A 112 19.10 20.26 -12.92
#